data_AF-A0A348Z1W4-F1
#
_entry.id   AF-A0A348Z1W4-F1
#
_cell.length_a   1.000
_cell.length_b   1.000
_cell.length_c   1.000
_cell.angle_alpha   90.00
_cell.angle_beta   90.00
_cell.angle_gamma   90.00
#
_symmetry.space_group_name_H-M   'P 1'
#
loop_
_entity.id
_entity.type
_entity.pdbx_description
1 polymer ?
#
loop_
_entity_poly.entity_id
_entity_poly.type
_entity_poly.pdbx_seq_one_letter_code
_entity_poly.pdbx_strand_id
1 'polypeptide(L)'
;NNEYKDKIKELDDLDNLDGHIALGEIGSVPAGQYAEEALIHYNKWDVIENNIVFAKDVKQVVSYVENGEAACGIVYKSDTVNIKNSVVVTTFDTSSHKKIIYPGGVIKTSEVKDEAKSFLEFLDTSESKKILERYGFKVN
;
A
#
# COMPACT_ATOMS: atom_id res chain seq x y z
N ASN A 1 16.59 -13.00 5.02
CA ASN A 1 16.70 -14.10 4.04
C ASN A 1 16.94 -13.46 2.67
N ASN A 2 17.91 -13.93 1.89
CA ASN A 2 18.53 -13.18 0.78
C ASN A 2 18.12 -13.67 -0.62
N GLU A 3 17.06 -14.49 -0.70
CA GLU A 3 16.69 -15.27 -1.89
C GLU A 3 16.17 -14.42 -3.06
N TYR A 4 15.48 -13.31 -2.76
CA TYR A 4 14.88 -12.42 -3.76
C TYR A 4 15.64 -11.11 -3.94
N LYS A 5 16.73 -10.91 -3.20
CA LYS A 5 17.54 -9.70 -3.29
C LYS A 5 18.08 -9.57 -4.72
N ASP A 6 17.86 -8.42 -5.33
CA ASP A 6 18.24 -8.09 -6.71
C ASP A 6 17.51 -8.86 -7.83
N LYS A 7 16.50 -9.68 -7.52
CA LYS A 7 15.66 -10.37 -8.54
C LYS A 7 14.54 -9.50 -9.10
N ILE A 8 13.97 -8.62 -8.28
CA ILE A 8 12.91 -7.69 -8.67
C ILE A 8 13.43 -6.26 -8.48
N LYS A 9 13.51 -5.50 -9.57
CA LYS A 9 14.05 -4.13 -9.64
C LYS A 9 13.13 -3.17 -10.37
N GLU A 10 12.30 -3.69 -11.27
CA GLU A 10 11.29 -2.92 -11.99
C GLU A 10 10.01 -3.73 -12.21
N LEU A 11 8.99 -3.09 -12.76
CA LEU A 11 7.69 -3.72 -12.95
C LEU A 11 7.75 -4.88 -13.96
N ASP A 12 8.63 -4.79 -14.96
CA ASP A 12 8.77 -5.81 -16.00
C ASP A 12 9.43 -7.11 -15.50
N ASP A 13 10.13 -7.07 -14.36
CA ASP A 13 10.64 -8.30 -13.73
C ASP A 13 9.52 -9.25 -13.27
N LEU A 14 8.28 -8.76 -13.15
CA LEU A 14 7.11 -9.61 -12.87
C LEU A 14 6.84 -10.64 -13.97
N ASP A 15 7.30 -10.40 -15.21
CA ASP A 15 7.13 -11.33 -16.33
C ASP A 15 7.89 -12.64 -16.13
N ASN A 16 8.91 -12.62 -15.27
CA ASN A 16 9.72 -13.79 -14.93
C ASN A 16 9.74 -14.02 -13.41
N LEU A 17 8.63 -13.71 -12.74
CA LEU A 17 8.51 -13.84 -11.28
C LEU A 17 8.80 -15.28 -10.83
N ASP A 18 9.86 -15.43 -10.06
CA ASP A 18 10.21 -16.65 -9.33
C ASP A 18 9.82 -16.45 -7.86
N GLY A 19 8.77 -17.14 -7.41
CA GLY A 19 8.18 -17.00 -6.07
C GLY A 19 6.81 -16.34 -6.07
N HIS A 20 6.42 -15.77 -4.92
CA HIS A 20 5.11 -15.14 -4.72
C HIS A 20 5.19 -13.62 -4.70
N ILE A 21 4.10 -12.96 -5.09
CA ILE A 21 3.87 -11.54 -4.86
C ILE A 21 2.77 -11.36 -3.80
N ALA A 22 3.03 -10.55 -2.79
CA ALA A 22 2.09 -10.30 -1.71
C ALA A 22 1.19 -9.09 -2.02
N LEU A 23 -0.13 -9.30 -2.01
CA LEU A 23 -1.13 -8.24 -2.17
C LEU A 23 -2.11 -8.23 -0.99
N GLY A 24 -2.74 -7.09 -0.73
CA GLY A 24 -3.93 -7.08 0.14
C GLY A 24 -5.06 -7.88 -0.50
N GLU A 25 -5.87 -8.56 0.31
CA GLU A 25 -7.05 -9.30 -0.16
C GLU A 25 -8.01 -8.37 -0.91
N ILE A 26 -8.21 -8.59 -2.22
CA ILE A 26 -8.94 -7.68 -3.12
C ILE A 26 -10.37 -7.41 -2.64
N GLY A 27 -11.02 -8.43 -2.08
CA GLY A 27 -12.40 -8.32 -1.61
C GLY A 27 -12.58 -7.40 -0.38
N SER A 28 -11.50 -7.08 0.35
CA SER A 28 -11.62 -6.41 1.65
C SER A 28 -10.56 -5.34 1.94
N VAL A 29 -9.42 -5.36 1.26
CA VAL A 29 -8.29 -4.46 1.49
C VAL A 29 -8.17 -3.49 0.31
N PRO A 30 -8.40 -2.18 0.52
CA PRO A 30 -8.29 -1.19 -0.56
C PRO A 30 -6.95 -1.21 -1.29
N ALA A 31 -5.84 -1.48 -0.60
CA ALA A 31 -4.52 -1.58 -1.22
C ALA A 31 -4.45 -2.70 -2.28
N GLY A 32 -5.14 -3.82 -2.04
CA GLY A 32 -5.28 -4.91 -3.00
C GLY A 32 -6.05 -4.50 -4.25
N GLN A 33 -7.16 -3.78 -4.07
CA GLN A 33 -7.98 -3.26 -5.18
C GLN A 33 -7.20 -2.28 -6.06
N TYR A 34 -6.46 -1.34 -5.46
CA TYR A 34 -5.63 -0.42 -6.23
C TYR A 34 -4.47 -1.13 -6.92
N ALA A 35 -3.90 -2.16 -6.29
CA ALA A 35 -2.86 -2.98 -6.90
C ALA A 35 -3.38 -3.75 -8.12
N GLU A 36 -4.56 -4.39 -8.01
CA GLU A 36 -5.22 -5.07 -9.12
C GLU A 36 -5.49 -4.10 -10.28
N GLU A 37 -6.10 -2.94 -10.01
CA GLU A 37 -6.34 -1.91 -11.04
C GLU A 37 -5.04 -1.50 -11.76
N ALA A 38 -3.98 -1.24 -11.00
CA ALA A 38 -2.69 -0.84 -11.56
C ALA A 38 -2.04 -1.97 -12.37
N LEU A 39 -2.06 -3.20 -11.87
CA LEU A 39 -1.48 -4.35 -12.55
C LEU A 39 -2.24 -4.70 -13.84
N ILE A 40 -3.57 -4.56 -13.84
CA ILE A 40 -4.39 -4.67 -15.06
C ILE A 40 -4.01 -3.58 -16.06
N HIS A 41 -3.87 -2.32 -15.62
CA HIS A 41 -3.45 -1.22 -16.48
C HIS A 41 -2.12 -1.48 -17.21
N TYR A 42 -1.16 -2.12 -16.53
CA TYR A 42 0.13 -2.48 -17.10
C TYR A 42 0.17 -3.87 -17.75
N ASN A 43 -0.97 -4.57 -17.89
CA ASN A 43 -1.07 -5.94 -18.42
C ASN A 43 -0.19 -6.96 -17.67
N LYS A 44 -0.02 -6.77 -16.36
CA LYS A 44 0.75 -7.69 -15.50
C LYS A 44 -0.14 -8.63 -14.70
N TRP A 45 -1.43 -8.35 -14.55
CA TRP A 45 -2.33 -9.15 -13.72
C TRP A 45 -2.33 -10.63 -14.10
N ASP A 46 -2.64 -10.94 -15.36
CA ASP A 46 -2.73 -12.31 -15.87
C ASP A 46 -1.40 -13.08 -15.79
N VAL A 47 -0.28 -12.36 -15.74
CA VAL A 47 1.06 -12.93 -15.61
C VAL A 47 1.30 -13.45 -14.20
N ILE A 48 0.83 -12.72 -13.18
CA ILE A 48 1.17 -13.00 -11.78
C ILE A 48 0.04 -13.64 -10.99
N GLU A 49 -1.19 -13.73 -11.52
CA GLU A 49 -2.39 -14.08 -10.73
C GLU A 49 -2.24 -15.41 -9.95
N ASN A 50 -1.55 -16.39 -10.54
CA ASN A 50 -1.32 -17.70 -9.94
C ASN A 50 -0.22 -17.70 -8.85
N ASN A 51 0.53 -16.60 -8.74
CA ASN A 51 1.63 -16.40 -7.80
C ASN A 51 1.27 -15.39 -6.68
N ILE A 52 0.03 -14.90 -6.64
CA ILE A 52 -0.41 -13.95 -5.62
C ILE A 52 -0.62 -14.68 -4.29
N VAL A 53 -0.08 -14.10 -3.21
CA VAL A 53 -0.44 -14.45 -1.83
C VAL A 53 -1.19 -13.27 -1.22
N PHE A 54 -2.45 -13.51 -0.86
CA PHE A 54 -3.28 -12.48 -0.25
C PHE A 54 -3.00 -12.32 1.25
N ALA A 55 -2.98 -11.06 1.66
CA ALA A 55 -2.77 -10.62 3.03
C ALA A 55 -4.03 -9.89 3.54
N LYS A 56 -4.30 -10.02 4.84
CA LYS A 56 -5.47 -9.41 5.50
C LYS A 56 -5.39 -7.89 5.59
N ASP A 57 -4.19 -7.33 5.49
CA ASP A 57 -3.91 -5.89 5.53
C ASP A 57 -2.51 -5.61 4.95
N VAL A 58 -2.21 -4.32 4.76
CA VAL A 58 -0.94 -3.87 4.14
C VAL A 58 0.28 -4.14 5.04
N LYS A 59 0.10 -4.23 6.37
CA LYS A 59 1.20 -4.55 7.29
C LYS A 59 1.64 -6.00 7.12
N GLN A 60 0.70 -6.90 6.88
CA GLN A 60 1.02 -8.29 6.57
C GLN A 60 1.71 -8.43 5.21
N VAL A 61 1.35 -7.63 4.19
CA VAL A 61 2.12 -7.56 2.93
C VAL A 61 3.58 -7.21 3.20
N VAL A 62 3.84 -6.14 3.97
CA VAL A 62 5.21 -5.75 4.35
C VAL A 62 5.92 -6.90 5.07
N SER A 63 5.26 -7.55 6.03
CA SER A 63 5.83 -8.69 6.77
C SER A 63 6.24 -9.84 5.85
N TYR A 64 5.42 -10.21 4.86
CA TYR A 64 5.75 -11.27 3.93
C TYR A 64 7.01 -10.94 3.11
N VAL A 65 7.15 -9.70 2.67
CA VAL A 65 8.35 -9.26 1.94
C VAL A 65 9.58 -9.21 2.86
N GLU A 66 9.48 -8.62 4.05
CA GLU A 66 10.62 -8.48 4.97
C GLU A 66 11.15 -9.83 5.51
N ASN A 67 10.27 -10.81 5.64
CA ASN A 67 10.63 -12.17 6.03
C ASN A 67 11.14 -13.03 4.86
N GLY A 68 10.95 -12.56 3.61
CA GLY A 68 11.25 -13.31 2.40
C GLY A 68 10.26 -14.44 2.12
N GLU A 69 9.02 -14.32 2.60
CA GLU A 69 7.92 -15.24 2.28
C GLU A 69 7.31 -14.90 0.90
N ALA A 70 7.44 -13.65 0.46
CA ALA A 70 7.11 -13.18 -0.88
C ALA A 70 8.32 -12.43 -1.49
N ALA A 71 8.50 -12.54 -2.81
CA ALA A 71 9.57 -11.89 -3.55
C ALA A 71 9.39 -10.36 -3.59
N CYS A 72 8.15 -9.91 -3.72
CA CYS A 72 7.78 -8.51 -3.69
C CYS A 72 6.35 -8.36 -3.16
N GLY A 73 5.93 -7.12 -2.93
CA GLY A 73 4.56 -6.82 -2.53
C GLY A 73 4.18 -5.39 -2.86
N ILE A 74 2.88 -5.15 -3.02
CA ILE A 74 2.35 -3.82 -3.36
C ILE A 74 1.69 -3.21 -2.13
N VAL A 75 2.18 -2.04 -1.72
CA VAL A 75 1.81 -1.34 -0.49
C VAL A 75 1.68 0.17 -0.77
N TYR A 76 1.16 0.94 0.20
CA TYR A 76 1.22 2.39 0.08
C TYR A 76 2.62 2.91 0.43
N LYS A 77 2.99 4.07 -0.12
CA LYS A 77 4.23 4.77 0.24
C LYS A 77 4.38 5.00 1.75
N SER A 78 3.28 5.22 2.46
CA SER A 78 3.32 5.40 3.92
C SER A 78 3.78 4.15 4.67
N ASP A 79 3.53 2.97 4.12
CA ASP A 79 3.93 1.69 4.72
C ASP A 79 5.42 1.42 4.52
N THR A 80 6.06 2.10 3.57
CA THR A 80 7.48 1.93 3.26
C THR A 80 8.39 2.77 4.15
N VAL A 81 7.86 3.65 5.00
CA VAL A 81 8.66 4.59 5.81
C VAL A 81 9.55 3.88 6.83
N ASN A 82 9.13 2.70 7.33
CA ASN A 82 9.81 1.98 8.40
C ASN A 82 10.29 0.57 8.00
N ILE A 83 10.36 0.29 6.69
CA ILE A 83 10.93 -0.98 6.22
C ILE A 83 12.43 -1.04 6.54
N LYS A 84 12.91 -2.23 6.86
CA LYS A 84 14.27 -2.50 7.33
C LYS A 84 15.05 -3.34 6.34
N ASN A 85 14.39 -4.35 5.77
CA ASN A 85 15.05 -5.38 4.96
C ASN A 85 14.61 -5.39 3.49
N SER A 86 13.70 -4.50 3.10
CA SER A 86 13.19 -4.35 1.75
C SER A 86 13.43 -2.93 1.22
N VAL A 87 13.24 -2.75 -0.08
CA VAL A 87 13.42 -1.46 -0.77
C VAL A 87 12.25 -1.21 -1.71
N VAL A 88 11.97 0.06 -1.98
CA VAL A 88 10.99 0.44 -3.01
C VAL A 88 11.68 0.36 -4.37
N VAL A 89 11.17 -0.50 -5.25
CA VAL A 89 11.74 -0.75 -6.58
C VAL A 89 10.99 0.00 -7.69
N THR A 90 9.69 0.24 -7.50
CA THR A 90 8.86 1.00 -8.44
C THR A 90 7.74 1.74 -7.71
N THR A 91 7.12 2.71 -8.38
CA THR A 91 5.91 3.40 -7.93
C THR A 91 4.95 3.46 -9.11
N PHE A 92 3.72 2.99 -8.91
CA PHE A 92 2.67 3.04 -9.92
C PHE A 92 2.27 4.48 -10.25
N ASP A 93 2.02 4.74 -11.53
CA ASP A 93 1.51 6.05 -11.95
C ASP A 93 0.10 6.27 -11.41
N THR A 94 -0.22 7.51 -11.01
CA THR A 94 -1.54 7.84 -10.44
C THR A 94 -2.71 7.64 -11.40
N SER A 95 -2.46 7.53 -12.71
CA SER A 95 -3.46 7.20 -13.73
C SER A 95 -3.74 5.70 -13.86
N SER A 96 -2.90 4.84 -13.27
CA SER A 96 -3.05 3.39 -13.36
C SER A 96 -4.11 2.82 -12.41
N HIS A 97 -4.55 3.59 -11.42
CA HIS A 97 -5.56 3.19 -10.45
C HIS A 97 -6.41 4.39 -10.00
N LYS A 98 -7.54 4.13 -9.35
CA LYS A 98 -8.35 5.19 -8.73
C LYS A 98 -7.54 5.99 -7.71
N LYS A 99 -7.91 7.26 -7.54
CA LYS A 99 -7.23 8.14 -6.58
C LYS A 99 -7.38 7.60 -5.16
N ILE A 100 -6.25 7.35 -4.51
CA ILE A 100 -6.18 6.93 -3.10
C ILE A 100 -6.52 8.13 -2.21
N ILE A 101 -7.65 8.06 -1.50
CA ILE A 101 -8.12 9.10 -0.58
C ILE A 101 -8.46 8.51 0.79
N TYR A 102 -8.18 9.27 1.84
CA TYR A 102 -8.45 8.89 3.24
C TYR A 102 -9.47 9.86 3.85
N PRO A 103 -10.78 9.59 3.73
CA PRO A 103 -11.81 10.46 4.29
C PRO A 103 -11.88 10.32 5.82
N GLY A 104 -11.94 11.46 6.51
CA GLY A 104 -12.29 11.54 7.94
C GLY A 104 -13.77 11.85 8.12
N GLY A 105 -14.42 11.26 9.12
CA GLY A 105 -15.83 11.51 9.40
C GLY A 105 -16.20 11.27 10.86
N VAL A 106 -17.13 12.08 11.37
CA VAL A 106 -17.69 11.92 12.72
C VAL A 106 -18.83 10.92 12.69
N ILE A 107 -18.77 9.90 13.55
CA ILE A 107 -19.83 8.89 13.67
C ILE A 107 -21.11 9.56 14.16
N LYS A 108 -22.22 9.35 13.43
CA LYS A 108 -23.53 9.99 13.70
C LYS A 108 -24.06 9.74 15.11
N THR A 109 -23.75 8.58 15.69
CA THR A 109 -24.18 8.14 17.03
C THR A 109 -23.16 8.44 18.12
N SER A 110 -22.06 9.13 17.83
CA SER A 110 -21.08 9.50 18.85
C SER A 110 -21.73 10.36 19.95
N GLU A 111 -21.40 10.08 21.21
CA GLU A 111 -21.78 10.89 22.36
C GLU A 111 -20.85 12.11 22.54
N VAL A 112 -19.68 12.08 21.91
CA VAL A 112 -18.61 13.10 21.97
C VAL A 112 -18.38 13.74 20.59
N LYS A 113 -19.45 14.30 20.01
CA LYS A 113 -19.42 14.83 18.63
C LYS A 113 -18.53 16.05 18.49
N ASP A 114 -18.50 16.91 19.49
CA ASP A 114 -17.78 18.18 19.37
C ASP A 114 -16.27 17.93 19.53
N GLU A 115 -15.86 17.04 20.42
CA GLU A 115 -14.47 16.56 20.52
C GLU A 115 -14.02 15.86 19.24
N ALA A 116 -14.89 15.03 18.64
CA ALA A 116 -14.58 14.36 17.38
C ALA A 116 -14.42 15.35 16.22
N LYS A 117 -15.23 16.43 16.16
CA LYS A 117 -15.04 17.51 15.18
C LYS A 117 -13.74 18.26 15.43
N SER A 118 -13.46 18.65 16.68
CA SER A 118 -12.22 19.33 17.04
C SER A 118 -10.99 18.49 16.71
N PHE A 119 -11.08 17.16 16.81
CA PHE A 119 -10.01 16.27 16.36
C PHE A 119 -9.84 16.29 14.83
N LEU A 120 -10.92 16.28 14.05
CA LEU A 120 -10.81 16.42 12.58
C LEU A 120 -10.23 17.79 12.18
N GLU A 121 -10.62 18.86 12.85
CA GLU A 121 -10.05 20.20 12.66
C GLU A 121 -8.55 20.23 13.02
N PHE A 122 -8.16 19.55 14.11
CA PHE A 122 -6.77 19.39 14.49
C PHE A 122 -5.95 18.66 13.42
N LEU A 123 -6.50 17.62 12.79
CA LEU A 123 -5.83 16.90 11.69
C LEU A 123 -5.60 17.78 10.45
N ASP A 124 -6.39 18.84 10.26
CA ASP A 124 -6.24 19.80 9.16
C ASP A 124 -5.24 20.95 9.45
N THR A 125 -4.70 21.01 10.66
CA THR A 125 -3.68 22.01 11.01
C THR A 125 -2.36 21.78 10.28
N SER A 126 -1.56 22.85 10.12
CA SER A 126 -0.24 22.75 9.47
C SER A 126 0.74 21.83 10.20
N GLU A 127 0.61 21.69 11.53
CA GLU A 127 1.44 20.77 12.32
C GLU A 127 1.10 19.32 12.01
N SER A 128 -0.19 18.95 12.08
CA SER A 128 -0.67 17.61 11.74
C SER A 128 -0.34 17.25 10.29
N LYS A 129 -0.52 18.19 9.35
CA LYS A 129 -0.17 17.99 7.94
C LYS A 129 1.31 17.67 7.74
N LYS A 130 2.22 18.36 8.42
CA LYS A 130 3.67 18.06 8.38
C LYS A 130 4.00 16.65 8.90
N ILE A 131 3.27 16.19 9.91
CA ILE A 131 3.43 14.82 10.42
C ILE A 131 2.97 13.81 9.36
N LEU A 132 1.81 14.02 8.76
CA LEU A 132 1.30 13.16 7.68
C LEU A 132 2.26 13.11 6.47
N GLU A 133 2.78 14.26 6.04
CA GLU A 133 3.78 14.34 4.97
C GLU A 133 5.06 13.58 5.30
N ARG A 134 5.56 13.68 6.54
CA ARG A 134 6.72 12.92 7.02
C ARG A 134 6.50 11.42 6.92
N TYR A 135 5.26 10.96 7.13
CA TYR A 135 4.86 9.57 6.96
C TYR A 135 4.41 9.23 5.53
N GLY A 136 4.69 10.07 4.54
CA GLY A 136 4.50 9.75 3.12
C GLY A 136 3.09 10.01 2.58
N PHE A 137 2.20 10.62 3.35
CA PHE A 137 0.89 11.05 2.88
C PHE A 137 1.01 12.35 2.07
N LYS A 138 0.16 12.50 1.04
CA LYS A 138 -0.05 13.80 0.38
C LYS A 138 -1.21 14.50 1.08
N VAL A 139 -0.96 15.71 1.56
CA VAL A 139 -1.96 16.58 2.17
C VAL A 139 -2.30 17.70 1.19
N ASN A 140 -3.57 18.09 1.16
CA ASN A 140 -4.03 19.24 0.37
C ASN A 140 -4.12 20.50 1.25
#